data_AF-A0A0C4FB18-F1
#
_entry.id   AF-A0A0C4FB18-F1
#
_cell.length_a   1.000
_cell.length_b   1.000
_cell.length_c   1.000
_cell.angle_alpha   90.00
_cell.angle_beta   90.00
_cell.angle_gamma   90.00
#
_symmetry.space_group_name_H-M   'P 1'
#
loop_
_entity.id
_entity.type
_entity.pdbx_description
1 polymer ?
#
loop_
_entity_poly.entity_id
_entity_poly.type
_entity_poly.pdbx_seq_one_letter_code
_entity_poly.pdbx_strand_id
1 'polypeptide(L)'
;TPHQGIHTNNYVEAWHKILKTYYLNVQDSRHRIDEVIQILADRVQTAYLITHIQVAEGIKRQRTNKFQDMAKAKADKYTPAIMQLLGIEVRQTPTH
;
A
#
# COMPACT_ATOMS: atom_id res chain seq x y z
N THR A 1 -29.95 -2.68 6.36
CA THR A 1 -28.84 -2.08 7.15
C THR A 1 -27.54 -2.32 6.41
N PRO A 2 -26.89 -1.28 5.85
CA PRO A 2 -25.68 -1.44 5.07
C PRO A 2 -24.48 -1.61 6.00
N HIS A 3 -24.36 -2.79 6.58
CA HIS A 3 -23.10 -3.31 7.14
C HIS A 3 -22.66 -4.49 6.28
N GLN A 4 -22.52 -4.27 4.96
CA GLN A 4 -21.72 -5.20 4.16
C GLN A 4 -20.28 -4.98 4.61
N GLY A 5 -19.77 -5.95 5.37
CA GLY A 5 -18.43 -5.93 5.93
C GLY A 5 -17.45 -5.42 4.88
N ILE A 6 -16.69 -4.38 5.25
CA ILE A 6 -15.58 -3.89 4.44
C ILE A 6 -14.79 -5.14 4.04
N HIS A 7 -14.60 -5.37 2.74
CA HIS A 7 -13.72 -6.41 2.18
C HIS A 7 -12.25 -6.15 2.58
N THR A 8 -11.98 -6.08 3.89
CA THR A 8 -10.68 -5.90 4.53
C THR A 8 -9.87 -7.19 4.52
N ASN A 9 -10.50 -8.34 4.28
CA ASN A 9 -9.79 -9.62 4.28
C ASN A 9 -8.76 -9.74 3.15
N ASN A 10 -8.88 -8.97 2.06
CA ASN A 10 -7.89 -9.02 0.98
C ASN A 10 -6.50 -8.55 1.42
N TYR A 11 -6.42 -7.58 2.35
CA TYR A 11 -5.11 -7.08 2.80
C TYR A 11 -4.43 -8.10 3.73
N VAL A 12 -5.19 -8.62 4.70
CA VAL A 12 -4.68 -9.61 5.66
C VAL A 12 -4.31 -10.90 4.95
N GLU A 13 -5.16 -11.42 4.06
CA GLU A 13 -4.86 -12.64 3.29
C GLU A 13 -3.70 -12.46 2.32
N ALA A 14 -3.58 -11.29 1.67
CA ALA A 14 -2.43 -11.01 0.81
C ALA A 14 -1.12 -10.97 1.61
N TRP A 15 -1.13 -10.33 2.78
CA TRP A 15 0.04 -10.32 3.68
C TRP A 15 0.35 -11.71 4.24
N HIS A 16 -0.67 -12.48 4.62
CA HIS A 16 -0.51 -13.85 5.07
C HIS A 16 0.13 -14.72 3.98
N LYS A 17 -0.30 -14.56 2.72
CA LYS A 17 0.32 -15.23 1.57
C LYS A 17 1.77 -14.82 1.39
N ILE A 18 2.08 -13.52 1.44
CA ILE A 18 3.46 -13.01 1.33
C ILE A 18 4.34 -13.55 2.46
N LEU A 19 3.84 -13.51 3.70
CA LEU A 19 4.55 -14.02 4.87
C LEU A 19 4.90 -15.51 4.71
N LYS A 20 3.92 -16.32 4.32
CA LYS A 20 4.12 -17.75 4.07
C LYS A 20 5.10 -18.02 2.93
N THR A 21 4.89 -17.38 1.78
CA THR A 21 5.66 -17.64 0.56
C THR A 21 7.11 -17.17 0.67
N TYR A 22 7.35 -15.99 1.23
CA TYR A 22 8.68 -15.35 1.16
C TYR A 22 9.48 -15.44 2.47
N TYR A 23 8.83 -15.64 3.62
CA TYR A 23 9.50 -15.54 4.91
C TYR A 23 9.47 -16.84 5.71
N LEU A 24 8.35 -17.57 5.70
CA LEU A 24 8.15 -18.77 6.52
C LEU A 24 8.37 -20.09 5.76
N ASN A 25 8.98 -20.06 4.57
CA ASN A 25 9.29 -21.21 3.71
C ASN A 25 8.32 -22.41 3.91
N VAL A 26 7.17 -22.39 3.23
CA VAL A 26 5.98 -23.26 3.44
C VAL A 26 6.27 -24.77 3.53
N GLN A 27 7.42 -25.23 3.06
CA GLN A 27 7.83 -26.63 3.17
C GLN A 27 8.21 -27.05 4.60
N ASP A 28 8.62 -26.11 5.46
CA ASP A 28 8.91 -26.37 6.88
C ASP A 28 7.65 -26.10 7.72
N SER A 29 6.85 -27.15 7.91
CA SER A 29 5.45 -27.02 8.33
C SER A 29 5.22 -26.68 9.81
N ARG A 30 6.26 -26.39 10.60
CA ARG A 30 6.13 -25.98 12.01
C ARG A 30 7.26 -25.06 12.48
N HIS A 31 7.19 -23.78 12.12
CA HIS A 31 7.96 -22.75 12.83
C HIS A 31 7.41 -22.58 14.24
N ARG A 32 8.30 -22.56 15.23
CA ARG A 32 7.88 -22.22 16.59
C ARG A 32 7.50 -20.74 16.65
N ILE A 33 6.64 -20.39 17.60
CA ILE A 33 6.14 -19.00 17.71
C ILE A 33 7.27 -17.98 17.91
N ASP A 34 8.32 -18.34 18.63
CA ASP A 34 9.50 -17.51 18.84
C ASP A 34 10.28 -17.24 17.55
N GLU A 35 10.44 -18.25 16.70
CA GLU A 35 11.09 -18.10 15.39
C GLU A 35 10.26 -17.20 14.46
N VAL A 36 8.93 -17.36 14.47
CA VAL A 36 8.03 -16.49 13.70
C VAL A 36 8.15 -15.05 14.15
N ILE A 37 8.16 -14.80 15.46
CA ILE A 37 8.33 -13.45 16.02
C ILE A 37 9.67 -12.85 15.58
N GLN A 38 10.75 -13.63 15.64
CA GLN A 38 12.06 -13.18 15.21
C GLN A 38 12.09 -12.85 13.71
N ILE A 39 11.47 -13.66 12.85
CA ILE A 39 11.37 -13.40 11.41
C ILE A 39 10.59 -12.09 11.15
N LEU A 40 9.51 -11.84 11.89
CA LEU A 40 8.74 -10.60 11.76
C LEU A 40 9.59 -9.37 12.15
N ALA A 41 10.30 -9.45 13.28
CA ALA A 41 11.12 -8.35 13.79
C ALA A 41 12.35 -8.08 12.92
N ASP A 42 13.11 -9.11 12.56
CA ASP A 42 14.43 -8.92 11.95
C ASP A 42 14.33 -8.78 10.42
N ARG A 43 13.42 -9.52 9.79
CA ARG A 43 13.36 -9.64 8.32
C ARG A 43 12.22 -8.83 7.72
N VAL A 44 11.00 -9.02 8.22
CA VAL A 44 9.82 -8.36 7.64
C VAL A 44 9.84 -6.85 7.91
N GLN A 45 10.09 -6.44 9.14
CA GLN A 45 10.18 -5.02 9.50
C GLN A 45 11.31 -4.32 8.73
N THR A 46 12.50 -4.92 8.68
CA THR A 46 13.64 -4.38 7.94
C THR A 46 13.34 -4.21 6.46
N ALA A 47 12.74 -5.22 5.82
CA ALA A 47 12.35 -5.13 4.42
C ALA A 47 11.30 -4.03 4.16
N TYR A 48 10.36 -3.85 5.09
CA TYR A 48 9.36 -2.78 5.02
C TYR A 48 10.02 -1.40 5.13
N LEU A 49 10.90 -1.19 6.11
CA LEU A 49 11.61 0.06 6.32
C LEU A 49 12.47 0.43 5.11
N ILE A 50 13.26 -0.52 4.59
CA ILE A 50 14.08 -0.30 3.39
C ILE A 50 13.20 0.08 2.20
N THR A 51 12.07 -0.61 2.01
CA THR A 51 11.14 -0.30 0.91
C THR A 51 10.57 1.11 1.07
N HIS A 52 10.22 1.52 2.29
CA HIS A 52 9.73 2.86 2.58
C HIS A 52 10.79 3.94 2.29
N ILE A 53 12.02 3.74 2.75
CA ILE A 53 13.15 4.65 2.50
C ILE A 53 13.41 4.78 1.00
N GLN A 54 13.48 3.66 0.28
CA GLN A 54 13.67 3.67 -1.17
C GLN A 54 12.56 4.42 -1.92
N VAL A 55 11.33 4.37 -1.43
CA VAL A 55 10.23 5.16 -2.00
C VAL A 55 10.38 6.64 -1.66
N ALA A 56 10.71 6.97 -0.41
CA ALA A 56 10.91 8.34 0.04
C ALA A 56 12.08 9.05 -0.70
N GLU A 57 13.15 8.31 -0.97
CA GLU A 57 14.32 8.80 -1.72
C GLU A 57 14.12 8.75 -3.24
N GLY A 58 12.96 8.29 -3.73
CA GLY A 58 12.65 8.20 -5.16
C GLY A 58 13.37 7.07 -5.91
N ILE A 59 14.18 6.25 -5.22
CA ILE A 59 14.86 5.07 -5.78
C ILE A 59 13.84 4.05 -6.30
N LYS A 60 12.72 3.90 -5.59
CA LYS A 60 11.57 3.10 -6.03
C LYS A 60 10.36 3.98 -6.21
N ARG A 61 9.63 3.76 -7.29
CA ARG A 61 8.32 4.40 -7.50
C ARG A 61 7.36 3.96 -6.39
N GLN A 62 6.71 4.92 -5.73
CA GLN A 62 5.59 4.62 -4.86
C GLN A 62 4.53 3.86 -5.66
N ARG A 63 4.18 2.64 -5.22
CA ARG A 63 3.01 1.96 -5.77
C ARG A 63 1.78 2.55 -5.10
N THR A 64 0.91 3.13 -5.90
CA THR A 64 -0.44 3.51 -5.47
C THR A 64 -1.21 2.23 -5.13
N ASN A 65 -1.86 2.22 -3.98
CA ASN A 65 -2.80 1.15 -3.66
C ASN A 65 -4.07 1.33 -4.51
N LYS A 66 -4.93 0.30 -4.57
CA LYS A 66 -6.17 0.37 -5.37
C LYS A 66 -7.06 1.58 -5.05
N PHE A 67 -7.08 2.04 -3.80
CA PHE A 67 -7.85 3.23 -3.41
C PHE A 67 -7.21 4.52 -3.94
N GLN A 68 -5.89 4.62 -3.90
CA GLN A 68 -5.15 5.75 -4.47
C GLN A 68 -5.24 5.75 -6.00
N ASP A 69 -5.22 4.59 -6.65
CA ASP A 69 -5.45 4.45 -8.09
C ASP A 69 -6.87 4.88 -8.46
N MET A 70 -7.88 4.44 -7.72
CA MET A 70 -9.27 4.86 -7.94
C MET A 70 -9.46 6.35 -7.67
N ALA A 71 -8.84 6.90 -6.63
CA ALA A 71 -8.88 8.32 -6.32
C ALA A 71 -8.20 9.14 -7.41
N LYS A 72 -7.05 8.68 -7.92
CA LYS A 72 -6.35 9.29 -9.05
C LYS A 72 -7.18 9.22 -10.32
N ALA A 73 -7.72 8.06 -10.67
CA ALA A 73 -8.59 7.90 -11.83
C ALA A 73 -9.87 8.74 -11.73
N LYS A 74 -10.37 8.98 -10.51
CA LYS A 74 -11.48 9.92 -10.28
C LYS A 74 -11.01 11.36 -10.45
N ALA A 75 -9.86 11.73 -9.92
CA ALA A 75 -9.26 13.05 -10.07
C ALA A 75 -8.97 13.38 -11.55
N ASP A 76 -8.43 12.44 -12.30
CA ASP A 76 -8.09 12.60 -13.73
C ASP A 76 -9.35 12.84 -14.61
N LYS A 77 -10.56 12.56 -14.11
CA LYS A 77 -11.84 12.86 -14.79
C LYS A 77 -12.32 14.30 -14.59
N TYR A 78 -11.74 15.04 -13.66
CA TYR A 78 -12.10 16.45 -13.48
C TYR A 78 -11.39 17.28 -14.55
N THR A 79 -12.14 17.68 -15.57
CA THR A 79 -11.64 18.61 -16.59
C THR A 79 -11.62 20.04 -16.02
N PRO A 80 -10.82 20.95 -16.60
CA PRO A 80 -10.82 22.36 -16.19
C PRO A 80 -12.20 23.00 -16.19
N ALA A 81 -13.07 22.63 -17.15
CA ALA A 81 -14.46 23.10 -17.20
C ALA A 81 -15.29 22.61 -16.01
N ILE A 82 -15.12 21.36 -15.59
CA ILE A 82 -15.79 20.81 -14.40
C ILE A 82 -15.26 21.49 -13.13
N MET A 83 -13.93 21.68 -13.03
CA MET A 83 -13.33 22.37 -11.89
C MET A 83 -13.81 23.82 -11.78
N GLN A 84 -13.91 24.53 -12.91
CA GLN A 84 -14.44 25.90 -12.96
C GLN A 84 -15.93 25.96 -12.59
N LEU A 85 -16.74 25.03 -13.09
CA LEU A 85 -18.16 24.92 -12.70
C LEU A 85 -18.34 24.69 -11.19
N LEU A 86 -17.41 23.97 -10.58
CA LEU A 86 -17.40 23.70 -9.14
C LEU A 86 -16.73 24.81 -8.31
N GLY A 87 -16.27 25.90 -8.94
CA GLY A 87 -15.61 27.02 -8.25
C GLY A 87 -14.22 26.69 -7.69
N ILE A 88 -13.55 25.67 -8.23
CA ILE A 88 -12.22 25.23 -7.79
C ILE A 88 -11.14 25.99 -8.57
N GLU A 89 -10.36 26.82 -7.87
CA GLU A 89 -9.19 27.51 -8.42
C GLU A 89 -7.92 26.69 -8.22
N VAL A 90 -7.26 26.29 -9.30
CA VAL A 90 -5.97 25.58 -9.25
C VAL A 90 -4.84 26.61 -9.27
N ARG A 91 -4.11 26.74 -8.16
CA ARG A 91 -2.90 27.57 -8.08
C ARG A 91 -1.68 26.73 -8.43
N GLN A 92 -0.91 27.16 -9.43
CA GLN A 92 0.36 26.54 -9.75
C GLN A 92 1.42 27.00 -8.73
N THR A 93 2.06 26.05 -8.06
CA THR A 93 3.28 26.31 -7.28
C THR A 93 4.50 26.04 -8.15
N PRO A 94 5.55 26.87 -8.08
CA PRO A 94 6.77 26.64 -8.86
C PRO A 94 7.37 25.27 -8.52
N THR A 95 7.69 24.49 -9.55
CA THR A 95 8.38 23.21 -9.44
C THR A 95 9.83 23.46 -9.03
N HIS A 96 10.25 22.83 -7.93
CA HIS A 96 11.59 22.99 -7.34
C HIS A 96 12.59 21.97 -7.90
#